data_AF-A0A520G964-F1
#
_entry.id   AF-A0A520G964-F1
#
_cell.length_a   1.000
_cell.length_b   1.000
_cell.length_c   1.000
_cell.angle_alpha   90.00
_cell.angle_beta   90.00
_cell.angle_gamma   90.00
#
_symmetry.space_group_name_H-M   'P 1'
#
loop_
_entity.id
_entity.type
_entity.pdbx_description
1 polymer ?
#
loop_
_entity_poly.entity_id
_entity_poly.type
_entity_poly.pdbx_seq_one_letter_code
_entity_poly.pdbx_strand_id
1 'polypeptide(L)'
;MFADAPPLERATLKVVAFTIEVERERLRPELGKARRSARGFAPASMDGVDTMSWETLLQRPAVMERCAIDTKTKASEILRMVLDHCRPSNPDAIFWMRSFYSLAERMHADMLNMARVLVNEHERYLSSKAKAKRTANSSKGGKSRTNIAIAKEKRTEIQQIWASGKYMTKGECAEQESAALGMPLSSAIKALNGIKKESPA
;
A
#
# COMPACT_ATOMS: atom_id res chain seq x y z
N MET A 1 -9.10 -35.20 29.17
CA MET A 1 -9.71 -33.87 29.10
C MET A 1 -10.23 -33.48 27.70
N PHE A 2 -10.00 -34.27 26.63
CA PHE A 2 -10.33 -33.87 25.24
C PHE A 2 -11.29 -34.82 24.50
N ALA A 3 -12.07 -35.64 25.22
CA ALA A 3 -12.86 -36.72 24.62
C ALA A 3 -14.05 -36.23 23.78
N ASP A 4 -14.55 -35.01 24.05
CA ASP A 4 -15.78 -34.48 23.44
C ASP A 4 -15.50 -33.46 22.31
N ALA A 5 -14.24 -33.11 22.06
CA ALA A 5 -13.88 -32.15 21.02
C ALA A 5 -14.03 -32.74 19.60
N PRO A 6 -14.46 -31.93 18.60
CA PRO A 6 -14.44 -32.30 17.18
C PRO A 6 -13.08 -32.88 16.74
N PRO A 7 -13.05 -33.79 15.74
CA PRO A 7 -11.82 -34.49 15.35
C PRO A 7 -10.65 -33.57 15.00
N LEU A 8 -10.93 -32.46 14.30
CA LEU A 8 -9.92 -31.47 13.92
C LEU A 8 -9.37 -30.74 15.15
N GLU A 9 -10.24 -30.28 16.05
CA GLU A 9 -9.82 -29.59 17.28
C GLU A 9 -9.00 -30.50 18.19
N ARG A 10 -9.37 -31.78 18.27
CA ARG A 10 -8.61 -32.78 19.03
C ARG A 10 -7.21 -33.02 18.44
N ALA A 11 -7.08 -33.03 17.12
CA ALA A 11 -5.79 -33.15 16.45
C ALA A 11 -4.91 -31.91 16.73
N THR A 12 -5.49 -30.71 16.63
CA THR A 12 -4.81 -29.44 16.95
C THR A 12 -4.34 -29.41 18.40
N LEU A 13 -5.19 -29.79 19.36
CA LEU A 13 -4.84 -29.81 20.79
C LEU A 13 -3.71 -30.82 21.10
N LYS A 14 -3.66 -31.95 20.39
CA LYS A 14 -2.55 -32.91 20.53
C LYS A 14 -1.23 -32.35 20.03
N VAL A 15 -1.24 -31.64 18.90
CA VAL A 15 -0.03 -30.98 18.37
C VAL A 15 0.43 -29.90 19.35
N VAL A 16 -0.49 -29.08 19.86
CA VAL A 16 -0.18 -28.06 20.87
C VAL A 16 0.45 -28.69 22.12
N ALA A 17 -0.15 -29.75 22.68
CA ALA A 17 0.39 -30.44 23.85
C ALA A 17 1.80 -31.00 23.57
N PHE A 18 2.02 -31.58 22.39
CA PHE A 18 3.33 -32.09 21.99
C PHE A 18 4.37 -30.97 21.88
N THR A 19 4.05 -29.85 21.22
CA THR A 19 4.96 -28.71 21.06
C THR A 19 5.33 -28.09 22.41
N ILE A 20 4.37 -28.03 23.35
CA ILE A 20 4.62 -27.57 24.72
C ILE A 20 5.63 -28.48 25.42
N GLU A 21 5.49 -29.80 25.29
CA GLU A 21 6.41 -30.76 25.91
C GLU A 21 7.82 -30.68 25.31
N VAL A 22 7.92 -30.51 23.98
CA VAL A 22 9.21 -30.33 23.30
C VAL A 22 9.92 -29.05 23.77
N GLU A 23 9.20 -27.94 23.91
CA GLU A 23 9.79 -26.69 24.42
C GLU A 23 10.15 -26.78 25.91
N ARG A 24 9.35 -27.49 26.71
CA ARG A 24 9.70 -27.80 28.11
C ARG A 24 11.04 -28.52 28.19
N GLU A 25 11.25 -29.54 27.35
CA GLU A 25 12.51 -30.27 27.29
C GLU A 25 13.68 -29.42 26.82
N ARG A 26 13.46 -28.59 25.80
CA ARG A 26 14.48 -27.67 25.28
C ARG A 26 14.96 -26.68 26.33
N LEU A 27 14.08 -26.21 27.20
CA LEU A 27 14.37 -25.22 28.24
C LEU A 27 14.99 -25.82 29.50
N ARG A 28 14.82 -27.13 29.72
CA ARG A 28 15.31 -27.84 30.91
C ARG A 28 16.82 -27.63 31.18
N PRO A 29 17.73 -27.66 30.18
CA PRO A 29 19.16 -27.42 30.41
C PRO A 29 19.48 -25.97 30.84
N GLU A 30 18.83 -24.98 30.24
CA GLU A 30 19.02 -23.55 30.53
C GLU A 30 18.52 -23.20 31.94
N LEU A 31 17.38 -23.76 32.33
CA LEU A 31 16.86 -23.63 33.70
C LEU A 31 17.73 -24.39 34.72
N GLY A 32 18.34 -25.51 34.32
CA GLY A 32 19.37 -26.17 35.12
C GLY A 32 20.61 -25.29 35.35
N LYS A 33 21.06 -24.54 34.34
CA LYS A 33 22.16 -23.56 34.47
C LYS A 33 21.76 -22.40 35.39
N ALA A 34 20.58 -21.81 35.19
CA ALA A 34 20.05 -20.75 36.03
C ALA A 34 19.90 -21.21 37.49
N ARG A 35 19.39 -22.43 37.74
CA ARG A 35 19.27 -23.03 39.07
C ARG A 35 20.64 -23.24 39.73
N ARG A 36 21.66 -23.69 38.98
CA ARG A 36 23.03 -23.80 39.49
C ARG A 36 23.62 -22.43 39.85
N SER A 37 23.34 -21.40 39.04
CA SER A 37 23.76 -20.02 39.33
C SER A 37 23.00 -19.39 40.52
N ALA A 38 21.74 -19.79 40.75
CA ALA A 38 20.90 -19.28 41.83
C ALA A 38 21.06 -20.02 43.17
N ARG A 39 21.71 -21.20 43.20
CA ARG A 39 21.98 -21.97 44.43
C ARG A 39 22.92 -21.27 45.42
N GLY A 40 23.49 -20.12 45.06
CA GLY A 40 24.17 -19.23 46.02
C GLY A 40 23.22 -18.27 46.77
N PHE A 41 21.94 -18.18 46.40
CA PHE A 41 21.05 -17.11 46.90
C PHE A 41 19.55 -17.47 47.07
N ALA A 42 19.08 -18.67 46.72
CA ALA A 42 17.65 -18.99 46.75
C ALA A 42 17.31 -20.36 47.37
N PRO A 43 16.20 -20.45 48.15
CA PRO A 43 15.76 -21.66 48.84
C PRO A 43 15.29 -22.75 47.87
N ALA A 44 15.30 -24.00 48.35
CA ALA A 44 15.12 -25.24 47.59
C ALA A 44 13.76 -25.40 46.84
N SER A 45 12.83 -24.44 46.93
CA SER A 45 11.47 -24.54 46.39
C SER A 45 11.26 -24.02 44.97
N MET A 46 12.31 -23.58 44.26
CA MET A 46 12.22 -23.26 42.82
C MET A 46 12.36 -24.53 41.95
N ASP A 47 11.35 -25.39 42.02
CA ASP A 47 11.09 -26.39 40.98
C ASP A 47 10.21 -25.70 39.93
N GLY A 48 10.80 -25.23 38.82
CA GLY A 48 10.17 -24.19 37.98
C GLY A 48 9.95 -24.53 36.50
N VAL A 49 10.05 -25.80 36.10
CA VAL A 49 9.87 -26.20 34.67
C VAL A 49 8.89 -27.34 34.52
N ASP A 50 9.06 -28.40 35.33
CA ASP A 50 8.10 -29.51 35.39
C ASP A 50 6.79 -29.09 36.07
N THR A 51 6.81 -27.98 36.82
CA THR A 51 5.65 -27.32 37.45
C THR A 51 5.07 -26.17 36.61
N MET A 52 5.78 -25.71 35.56
CA MET A 52 5.24 -24.66 34.69
C MET A 52 3.99 -25.20 34.03
N SER A 53 2.86 -24.55 34.32
CA SER A 53 1.60 -24.95 33.71
C SER A 53 1.68 -24.69 32.21
N TRP A 54 1.00 -25.52 31.42
CA TRP A 54 1.01 -25.41 29.97
C TRP A 54 0.45 -24.04 29.52
N GLU A 55 -0.42 -23.43 30.33
CA GLU A 55 -0.89 -22.05 30.17
C GLU A 55 0.29 -21.07 30.16
N THR A 56 1.21 -21.16 31.12
CA THR A 56 2.41 -20.31 31.20
C THR A 56 3.32 -20.50 29.97
N LEU A 57 3.42 -21.71 29.43
CA LEU A 57 4.24 -21.96 28.24
C LEU A 57 3.63 -21.37 26.97
N LEU A 58 2.29 -21.41 26.82
CA LEU A 58 1.60 -20.76 25.71
C LEU A 58 1.62 -19.23 25.78
N GLN A 59 1.93 -18.63 26.94
CA GLN A 59 2.16 -17.19 27.03
C GLN A 59 3.44 -16.74 26.30
N ARG A 60 4.33 -17.68 25.92
CA ARG A 60 5.55 -17.36 25.19
C ARG A 60 5.27 -17.26 23.68
N PRO A 61 5.55 -16.10 23.04
CA PRO A 61 5.24 -15.88 21.62
C PRO A 61 5.79 -16.97 20.69
N ALA A 62 7.03 -17.42 20.93
CA ALA A 62 7.67 -18.45 20.12
C ALA A 62 6.97 -19.81 20.16
N VAL A 63 6.39 -20.19 21.31
CA VAL A 63 5.65 -21.45 21.45
C VAL A 63 4.33 -21.37 20.68
N MET A 64 3.61 -20.25 20.83
CA MET A 64 2.35 -20.01 20.13
C MET A 64 2.52 -19.93 18.61
N GLU A 65 3.58 -19.26 18.14
CA GLU A 65 3.92 -19.17 16.72
C GLU A 65 4.27 -20.55 16.14
N ARG A 66 5.03 -21.37 16.88
CA ARG A 66 5.35 -22.73 16.45
C ARG A 66 4.11 -23.62 16.38
N CYS A 67 3.22 -23.54 17.38
CA CYS A 67 1.92 -24.20 17.36
C CYS A 67 1.09 -23.78 16.14
N ALA A 68 1.06 -22.48 15.80
CA ALA A 68 0.37 -21.97 14.62
C ALA A 68 0.88 -22.55 13.31
N ILE A 69 2.20 -22.61 13.15
CA ILE A 69 2.85 -23.18 11.96
C ILE A 69 2.55 -24.69 11.85
N ASP A 70 2.78 -25.45 12.91
CA ASP A 70 2.68 -26.91 12.90
C ASP A 70 1.23 -27.39 12.69
N THR A 71 0.26 -26.61 13.18
CA THR A 71 -1.18 -26.91 13.01
C THR A 71 -1.80 -26.24 11.78
N LYS A 72 -1.05 -25.44 11.02
CA LYS A 72 -1.55 -24.62 9.90
C LYS A 72 -2.78 -23.78 10.27
N THR A 73 -2.82 -23.30 11.51
CA THR A 73 -3.96 -22.59 12.10
C THR A 73 -3.50 -21.23 12.61
N LYS A 74 -4.38 -20.22 12.64
CA LYS A 74 -4.00 -18.90 13.16
C LYS A 74 -3.73 -18.99 14.67
N ALA A 75 -2.72 -18.27 15.15
CA ALA A 75 -2.41 -18.19 16.58
C ALA A 75 -3.62 -17.77 17.44
N SER A 76 -4.47 -16.89 16.91
CA SER A 76 -5.71 -16.47 17.57
C SER A 76 -6.75 -17.59 17.69
N GLU A 77 -6.83 -18.49 16.71
CA GLU A 77 -7.75 -19.64 16.72
C GLU A 77 -7.26 -20.72 17.68
N ILE A 78 -5.94 -20.96 17.73
CA ILE A 78 -5.33 -21.86 18.73
C ILE A 78 -5.58 -21.33 20.13
N LEU A 79 -5.34 -20.04 20.35
CA LEU A 79 -5.61 -19.39 21.62
C LEU A 79 -7.09 -19.54 22.00
N ARG A 80 -8.03 -19.28 21.08
CA ARG A 80 -9.46 -19.48 21.33
C ARG A 80 -9.80 -20.93 21.68
N MET A 81 -9.32 -21.91 20.91
CA MET A 81 -9.58 -23.34 21.17
C MET A 81 -9.08 -23.77 22.55
N VAL A 82 -7.88 -23.31 22.90
CA VAL A 82 -7.29 -23.54 24.22
C VAL A 82 -8.15 -22.93 25.32
N LEU A 83 -8.62 -21.70 25.15
CA LEU A 83 -9.45 -21.00 26.13
C LEU A 83 -10.85 -21.62 26.29
N ASP A 84 -11.45 -22.09 25.20
CA ASP A 84 -12.77 -22.73 25.21
C ASP A 84 -12.72 -24.10 25.93
N HIS A 85 -11.60 -24.83 25.81
CA HIS A 85 -11.43 -26.16 26.40
C HIS A 85 -10.86 -26.11 27.82
N CYS A 86 -10.09 -25.07 28.13
CA CYS A 86 -9.49 -24.87 29.42
C CYS A 86 -10.24 -23.75 30.11
N ARG A 87 -11.41 -24.07 30.69
CA ARG A 87 -12.10 -23.18 31.64
C ARG A 87 -11.05 -22.59 32.57
N PRO A 88 -10.70 -21.30 32.46
CA PRO A 88 -9.61 -20.76 33.25
C PRO A 88 -10.13 -20.64 34.67
N SER A 89 -9.87 -21.69 35.45
CA SER A 89 -10.07 -21.68 36.90
C SER A 89 -8.97 -20.82 37.56
N ASN A 90 -7.95 -20.45 36.79
CA ASN A 90 -6.83 -19.64 37.21
C ASN A 90 -7.04 -18.16 36.81
N PRO A 91 -7.15 -17.22 37.77
CA PRO A 91 -7.30 -15.80 37.52
C PRO A 91 -6.11 -15.17 36.76
N ASP A 92 -4.91 -15.74 36.83
CA ASP A 92 -3.73 -15.22 36.11
C ASP A 92 -3.88 -15.38 34.58
N ALA A 93 -4.53 -16.46 34.13
CA ALA A 93 -4.82 -16.67 32.72
C ALA A 93 -5.82 -15.60 32.19
N ILE A 94 -6.81 -15.24 33.00
CA ILE A 94 -7.80 -14.18 32.69
C ILE A 94 -7.12 -12.81 32.61
N PHE A 95 -6.23 -12.51 33.55
CA PHE A 95 -5.47 -11.26 33.54
C PHE A 95 -4.58 -11.18 32.29
N TRP A 96 -3.84 -12.24 31.99
CA TRP A 96 -2.98 -12.30 30.81
C TRP A 96 -3.77 -12.15 29.51
N MET A 97 -4.92 -12.81 29.39
CA MET A 97 -5.82 -12.64 28.23
C MET A 97 -6.18 -11.16 28.03
N ARG A 98 -6.62 -10.47 29.09
CA ARG A 98 -6.92 -9.04 29.02
C ARG A 98 -5.72 -8.21 28.56
N SER A 99 -4.53 -8.50 29.10
CA SER A 99 -3.30 -7.83 28.70
C SER A 99 -2.91 -8.12 27.25
N PHE A 100 -3.10 -9.35 26.77
CA PHE A 100 -2.79 -9.75 25.40
C PHE A 100 -3.77 -9.13 24.39
N TYR A 101 -5.08 -9.16 24.66
CA TYR A 101 -6.07 -8.46 23.84
C TYR A 101 -5.81 -6.95 23.82
N SER A 102 -5.49 -6.35 24.96
CA SER A 102 -5.07 -4.94 25.06
C SER A 102 -3.82 -4.62 24.23
N LEU A 103 -2.83 -5.53 24.20
CA LEU A 103 -1.63 -5.35 23.40
C LEU A 103 -1.93 -5.51 21.91
N ALA A 104 -2.72 -6.52 21.55
CA ALA A 104 -3.14 -6.76 20.16
C ALA A 104 -3.97 -5.59 19.62
N GLU A 105 -4.88 -5.02 20.41
CA GLU A 105 -5.64 -3.82 20.06
C GLU A 105 -4.72 -2.62 19.82
N ARG A 106 -3.72 -2.41 20.67
CA ARG A 106 -2.72 -1.34 20.49
C ARG A 106 -1.90 -1.55 19.22
N MET A 107 -1.39 -2.76 19.00
CA MET A 107 -0.63 -3.09 17.79
C MET A 107 -1.48 -2.92 16.52
N HIS A 108 -2.76 -3.30 16.56
CA HIS A 108 -3.67 -3.10 15.45
C HIS A 108 -3.93 -1.62 15.19
N ALA A 109 -4.15 -0.82 16.23
CA ALA A 109 -4.29 0.63 16.12
C ALA A 109 -3.02 1.29 15.52
N ASP A 110 -1.83 0.86 15.96
CA ASP A 110 -0.55 1.35 15.43
C ASP A 110 -0.35 0.97 13.96
N MET A 111 -0.69 -0.27 13.57
CA MET A 111 -0.66 -0.70 12.16
C MET A 111 -1.62 0.14 11.30
N LEU A 112 -2.84 0.41 11.77
CA LEU A 112 -3.80 1.25 11.06
C LEU A 112 -3.29 2.70 10.93
N ASN A 113 -2.63 3.23 11.96
CA ASN A 113 -2.01 4.55 11.91
C ASN A 113 -0.85 4.59 10.92
N MET A 114 0.03 3.58 10.90
CA MET A 114 1.10 3.49 9.90
C MET A 114 0.56 3.38 8.48
N ALA A 115 -0.46 2.55 8.25
CA ALA A 115 -1.12 2.45 6.94
C ALA A 115 -1.67 3.81 6.49
N ARG A 116 -2.29 4.58 7.39
CA ARG A 116 -2.79 5.92 7.10
C ARG A 116 -1.67 6.90 6.73
N VAL A 117 -0.53 6.86 7.43
CA VAL A 117 0.64 7.69 7.10
C VAL A 117 1.15 7.37 5.70
N LEU A 118 1.29 6.09 5.35
CA LEU A 118 1.77 5.66 4.03
C LEU A 118 0.84 6.10 2.90
N VAL A 119 -0.49 6.01 3.10
CA VAL A 119 -1.47 6.52 2.12
C VAL A 119 -1.31 8.02 1.92
N ASN A 120 -1.21 8.80 3.00
CA ASN A 120 -1.03 10.25 2.92
C ASN A 120 0.28 10.65 2.22
N GLU A 121 1.38 9.92 2.46
CA GLU A 121 2.64 10.14 1.76
C GLU A 121 2.55 9.82 0.27
N HIS A 122 1.85 8.74 -0.09
CA HIS A 122 1.60 8.38 -1.48
C HIS A 122 0.80 9.46 -2.21
N GLU A 123 -0.25 10.01 -1.59
CA GLU A 123 -1.04 11.10 -2.16
C GLU A 123 -0.22 12.39 -2.34
N ARG A 124 0.65 12.71 -1.38
CA ARG A 124 1.59 13.84 -1.49
C ARG A 124 2.56 13.65 -2.65
N TYR A 125 3.08 12.43 -2.83
CA TYR A 125 3.97 12.10 -3.95
C TYR A 125 3.26 12.23 -5.30
N LEU A 126 2.03 11.70 -5.44
CA LEU A 126 1.26 11.85 -6.67
C LEU A 126 0.95 13.32 -6.98
N SER A 127 0.61 14.10 -5.96
CA SER A 127 0.35 15.54 -6.07
C SER A 127 1.59 16.33 -6.49
N SER A 128 2.77 16.01 -5.96
CA SER A 128 4.02 16.68 -6.33
C SER A 128 4.41 16.35 -7.78
N LYS A 129 4.26 15.09 -8.21
CA LYS A 129 4.48 14.64 -9.58
C LYS A 129 3.55 15.34 -10.58
N ALA A 130 2.27 15.52 -10.22
CA ALA A 130 1.32 16.26 -11.04
C ALA A 130 1.70 17.75 -11.18
N LYS A 131 2.16 18.39 -10.10
CA LYS A 131 2.66 19.79 -10.13
C LYS A 131 3.88 19.93 -11.02
N ALA A 132 4.86 19.02 -10.90
CA ALA A 132 6.08 19.03 -11.72
C ALA A 132 5.77 18.86 -13.23
N LYS A 133 4.77 18.03 -13.58
CA LYS A 133 4.32 17.89 -14.97
C LYS A 133 3.69 19.17 -15.52
N ARG A 134 2.91 19.88 -14.69
CA ARG A 134 2.29 21.17 -15.09
C ARG A 134 3.35 22.25 -15.32
N THR A 135 4.36 22.35 -14.45
CA THR A 135 5.45 23.32 -14.61
C THR A 135 6.37 23.00 -15.80
N ALA A 136 6.60 21.73 -16.10
CA ALA A 136 7.34 21.32 -17.30
C ALA A 136 6.58 21.62 -18.61
N ASN A 137 5.24 21.58 -18.59
CA ASN A 137 4.44 21.94 -19.75
C ASN A 137 4.31 23.46 -19.94
N SER A 138 4.27 24.25 -18.86
CA SER A 138 4.21 25.72 -18.98
C SER A 138 5.51 26.33 -19.52
N SER A 139 6.67 25.75 -19.21
CA SER A 139 7.97 26.21 -19.72
C SER A 139 8.21 25.91 -21.20
N LYS A 140 7.49 24.94 -21.79
CA LYS A 140 7.52 24.68 -23.24
C LYS A 140 6.60 25.58 -24.07
N GLY A 141 5.69 26.33 -23.42
CA GLY A 141 4.78 27.28 -24.09
C GLY A 141 5.38 28.67 -24.35
N GLY A 142 6.56 28.98 -23.80
CA GLY A 142 7.14 30.33 -23.83
C GLY A 142 7.78 30.79 -25.15
N LYS A 143 7.93 29.91 -26.16
CA LYS A 143 8.58 30.25 -27.45
C LYS A 143 7.66 30.93 -28.48
N SER A 144 6.42 31.29 -28.12
CA SER A 144 5.39 31.65 -29.11
C SER A 144 4.64 32.94 -28.77
N ARG A 145 5.33 34.08 -28.69
CA ARG A 145 4.66 35.38 -28.91
C ARG A 145 5.00 35.94 -30.29
N THR A 146 6.26 35.86 -30.69
CA THR A 146 6.72 36.30 -32.02
C THR A 146 6.14 35.43 -33.14
N ASN A 147 6.10 34.11 -32.96
CA ASN A 147 5.54 33.19 -33.95
C ASN A 147 4.00 33.30 -34.10
N ILE A 148 3.28 33.72 -33.05
CA ILE A 148 1.82 33.96 -33.15
C ILE A 148 1.53 35.23 -33.94
N ALA A 149 2.30 36.30 -33.73
CA ALA A 149 2.15 37.54 -34.47
C ALA A 149 2.39 37.32 -35.97
N ILE A 150 3.50 36.66 -36.32
CA ILE A 150 3.84 36.34 -37.72
C ILE A 150 2.78 35.41 -38.35
N ALA A 151 2.26 34.44 -37.61
CA ALA A 151 1.19 33.56 -38.11
C ALA A 151 -0.13 34.31 -38.36
N LYS A 152 -0.45 35.33 -37.55
CA LYS A 152 -1.65 36.16 -37.73
C LYS A 152 -1.50 37.10 -38.94
N GLU A 153 -0.32 37.66 -39.13
CA GLU A 153 0.02 38.51 -40.27
C GLU A 153 -0.13 37.76 -41.59
N LYS A 154 0.56 36.61 -41.73
CA LYS A 154 0.46 35.75 -42.92
C LYS A 154 -0.96 35.24 -43.18
N ARG A 155 -1.74 35.01 -42.11
CA ARG A 155 -3.16 34.67 -42.23
C ARG A 155 -3.97 35.83 -42.82
N THR A 156 -3.67 37.06 -42.45
CA THR A 156 -4.40 38.23 -42.98
C THR A 156 -4.06 38.45 -44.46
N GLU A 157 -2.79 38.24 -44.81
CA GLU A 157 -2.26 38.41 -46.17
C GLU A 157 -2.91 37.43 -47.18
N ILE A 158 -2.98 36.13 -46.86
CA ILE A 158 -3.63 35.16 -47.76
C ILE A 158 -5.13 35.45 -47.94
N GLN A 159 -5.78 36.02 -46.92
CA GLN A 159 -7.19 36.39 -46.97
C GLN A 159 -7.42 37.61 -47.87
N GLN A 160 -6.50 38.58 -47.87
CA GLN A 160 -6.50 39.71 -48.79
C GLN A 160 -6.27 39.27 -50.24
N ILE A 161 -5.34 38.34 -50.47
CA ILE A 161 -5.10 37.78 -51.80
C ILE A 161 -6.35 37.05 -52.31
N TRP A 162 -7.05 36.31 -51.45
CA TRP A 162 -8.32 35.70 -51.82
C TRP A 162 -9.41 36.75 -52.14
N ALA A 163 -9.51 37.80 -51.32
CA ALA A 163 -10.47 38.89 -51.52
C ALA A 163 -10.21 39.68 -52.81
N SER A 164 -8.96 39.75 -53.28
CA SER A 164 -8.61 40.38 -54.56
C SER A 164 -9.26 39.73 -55.79
N GLY A 165 -9.81 38.52 -55.65
CA GLY A 165 -10.49 37.82 -56.73
C GLY A 165 -9.56 37.19 -57.76
N LYS A 166 -8.24 37.27 -57.58
CA LYS A 166 -7.21 36.65 -58.44
C LYS A 166 -7.43 35.15 -58.70
N TYR A 167 -8.08 34.45 -57.76
CA TYR A 167 -8.31 33.01 -57.79
C TYR A 167 -9.80 32.64 -57.87
N MET A 168 -10.10 31.54 -58.55
CA MET A 168 -11.47 31.04 -58.72
C MET A 168 -11.89 30.18 -57.53
N THR A 169 -10.98 29.36 -57.00
CA THR A 169 -11.25 28.51 -55.84
C THR A 169 -10.28 28.77 -54.69
N LYS A 170 -10.73 28.50 -53.46
CA LYS A 170 -9.89 28.61 -52.26
C LYS A 170 -8.73 27.61 -52.27
N GLY A 171 -8.92 26.46 -52.91
CA GLY A 171 -7.89 25.44 -53.08
C GLY A 171 -6.72 25.97 -53.89
N GLU A 172 -6.99 26.53 -55.08
CA GLU A 172 -5.97 27.14 -55.94
C GLU A 172 -5.23 28.29 -55.25
N CYS A 173 -5.96 29.18 -54.57
CA CYS A 173 -5.37 30.26 -53.80
C CYS A 173 -4.43 29.73 -52.71
N ALA A 174 -4.83 28.68 -51.99
CA ALA A 174 -4.01 28.08 -50.95
C ALA A 174 -2.77 27.37 -51.54
N GLU A 175 -2.92 26.64 -52.64
CA GLU A 175 -1.80 25.92 -53.26
C GLU A 175 -0.73 26.86 -53.82
N GLN A 176 -1.13 27.94 -54.49
CA GLN A 176 -0.18 28.86 -55.12
C GLN A 176 0.48 29.82 -54.13
N GLU A 177 -0.27 30.35 -53.17
CA GLU A 177 0.22 31.42 -52.29
C GLU A 177 0.79 30.90 -50.96
N SER A 178 0.50 29.65 -50.56
CA SER A 178 1.02 29.09 -49.29
C SER A 178 2.54 29.00 -49.25
N ALA A 179 3.17 28.63 -50.37
CA ALA A 179 4.62 28.56 -50.49
C ALA A 179 5.25 29.96 -50.46
N ALA A 180 4.64 30.93 -51.15
CA ALA A 180 5.10 32.32 -51.18
C ALA A 180 5.06 32.97 -49.78
N LEU A 181 3.99 32.70 -49.01
CA LEU A 181 3.81 33.18 -47.65
C LEU A 181 4.61 32.37 -46.61
N GLY A 182 5.29 31.30 -47.02
CA GLY A 182 6.03 30.40 -46.14
C GLY A 182 5.15 29.83 -45.02
N MET A 183 3.94 29.36 -45.37
CA MET A 183 3.02 28.67 -44.45
C MET A 183 2.63 27.29 -44.97
N PRO A 184 2.30 26.32 -44.09
CA PRO A 184 1.82 25.02 -44.53
C PRO A 184 0.48 25.12 -45.26
N LEU A 185 0.31 24.33 -46.33
CA LEU A 185 -0.93 24.28 -47.14
C LEU A 185 -2.20 24.06 -46.29
N SER A 186 -2.12 23.18 -45.29
CA SER A 186 -3.24 22.91 -44.38
C SER A 186 -3.63 24.13 -43.53
N SER A 187 -2.67 24.99 -43.20
CA SER A 187 -2.92 26.26 -42.51
C SER A 187 -3.52 27.32 -43.45
N ALA A 188 -3.07 27.36 -44.70
CA ALA A 188 -3.63 28.24 -45.74
C ALA A 188 -5.11 27.92 -46.02
N ILE A 189 -5.45 26.63 -46.18
CA ILE A 189 -6.85 26.19 -46.36
C ILE A 189 -7.71 26.61 -45.16
N LYS A 190 -7.21 26.41 -43.93
CA LYS A 190 -7.92 26.84 -42.71
C LYS A 190 -8.05 28.36 -42.60
N ALA A 191 -7.07 29.12 -43.09
CA ALA A 191 -7.12 30.57 -43.11
C ALA A 191 -8.24 31.09 -44.02
N LEU A 192 -8.49 30.41 -45.14
CA LEU A 192 -9.54 30.76 -46.11
C LEU A 192 -10.92 30.18 -45.75
N ASN A 193 -10.98 29.16 -44.89
CA ASN A 193 -12.23 28.62 -44.35
C ASN A 193 -12.88 29.63 -43.40
N GLY A 194 -14.05 30.16 -43.79
CA GLY A 194 -14.79 31.19 -43.05
C GLY A 194 -14.89 32.55 -43.74
N ILE A 195 -14.19 32.77 -44.86
CA ILE A 195 -14.24 34.03 -45.62
C ILE A 195 -15.08 33.88 -46.88
N LYS A 196 -15.99 34.83 -47.09
CA LYS A 196 -16.78 34.93 -48.34
C LYS A 196 -15.97 35.74 -49.36
N LYS A 197 -16.02 35.34 -50.63
CA LYS A 197 -15.45 36.15 -51.72
C LYS A 197 -16.30 37.40 -51.82
N GLU A 198 -15.76 38.56 -51.47
CA GLU A 198 -16.45 39.82 -51.73
C GLU A 198 -16.46 40.02 -53.25
N SER A 199 -17.66 40.16 -53.81
CA SER A 199 -17.84 40.42 -55.23
C SER A 199 -17.36 41.85 -55.50
N PRO A 200 -16.54 42.09 -56.54
CA PRO A 200 -16.15 43.46 -56.87
C PRO A 200 -17.41 44.28 -57.19
N ALA A 201 -17.50 45.47 -56.62
CA ALA A 201 -18.49 46.50 -56.96
C ALA A 201 -18.18 47.13 -58.31
#